data_AF-A0A133PWM0-F1
#
_entry.id   AF-A0A133PWM0-F1
#
_cell.length_a   1.000
_cell.length_b   1.000
_cell.length_c   1.000
_cell.angle_alpha   90.00
_cell.angle_beta   90.00
_cell.angle_gamma   90.00
#
_symmetry.space_group_name_H-M   'P 1'
#
loop_
_entity.id
_entity.type
_entity.pdbx_description
1 polymer ?
#
loop_
_entity_poly.entity_id
_entity_poly.type
_entity_poly.pdbx_seq_one_letter_code
_entity_poly.pdbx_strand_id
1 'polypeptide(L)' 'EKSKEDKEKRKTDELIAVVKEAFRNSFKLTYQELCEVLMREMEIKDRTAKKYIAYMKEQRILAQDTNGNYQKGELCRT' A
#
# COMPACT_ATOMS: atom_id res chain seq x y z
N GLU A 1 4.88 -28.03 -3.17
CA GLU A 1 3.86 -26.97 -2.98
C GLU A 1 4.51 -25.76 -2.32
N LYS A 2 4.19 -24.53 -2.76
CA LYS A 2 4.64 -23.32 -2.08
C LYS A 2 3.64 -22.99 -0.97
N SER A 3 4.11 -22.92 0.27
CA SER A 3 3.27 -22.62 1.44
C SER A 3 2.58 -21.27 1.32
N LYS A 4 1.36 -21.15 1.86
CA LYS A 4 0.51 -19.95 1.83
C LYS A 4 1.25 -18.69 2.31
N GLU A 5 2.13 -18.85 3.30
CA GLU A 5 3.01 -17.78 3.83
C GLU A 5 3.92 -17.12 2.79
N ASP A 6 4.49 -17.87 1.85
CA ASP A 6 5.41 -17.31 0.84
C ASP A 6 4.65 -16.47 -0.20
N LYS A 7 3.40 -16.83 -0.48
CA LYS A 7 2.52 -16.04 -1.36
C LYS A 7 2.10 -14.72 -0.70
N GLU A 8 1.81 -14.76 0.59
CA GLU A 8 1.45 -13.54 1.34
C GLU A 8 2.67 -12.62 1.50
N LYS A 9 3.86 -13.15 1.79
CA LYS A 9 5.09 -12.35 1.83
C LYS A 9 5.36 -11.62 0.53
N ARG A 10 5.31 -12.31 -0.62
CA ARG A 10 5.52 -11.67 -1.94
C ARG A 10 4.57 -10.51 -2.20
N LYS A 11 3.29 -10.72 -1.89
CA LYS A 11 2.28 -9.68 -2.06
C LYS A 11 2.54 -8.47 -1.17
N THR A 12 3.00 -8.70 0.06
CA THR A 12 3.40 -7.63 0.98
C THR A 12 4.61 -6.88 0.44
N ASP A 13 5.64 -7.57 -0.05
CA ASP A 13 6.82 -6.96 -0.67
C ASP A 13 6.46 -6.10 -1.90
N GLU A 14 5.58 -6.59 -2.78
CA GLU A 14 5.09 -5.83 -3.94
C GLU A 14 4.35 -4.55 -3.51
N LEU A 15 3.48 -4.66 -2.51
CA LEU A 15 2.75 -3.50 -1.95
C LEU A 15 3.71 -2.48 -1.32
N ILE A 16 4.74 -2.93 -0.61
CA ILE A 16 5.77 -2.06 -0.04
C ILE A 16 6.51 -1.33 -1.15
N ALA A 17 6.88 -2.00 -2.23
CA ALA A 17 7.58 -1.40 -3.36
C ALA A 17 6.74 -0.29 -4.00
N VAL A 18 5.46 -0.56 -4.30
CA VAL A 18 4.53 0.43 -4.85
C VAL A 18 4.38 1.62 -3.90
N VAL A 19 4.21 1.39 -2.59
CA VAL A 19 4.12 2.48 -1.60
C VAL A 19 5.42 3.28 -1.54
N LYS A 20 6.59 2.64 -1.52
CA LYS A 20 7.88 3.34 -1.49
C LYS A 20 8.04 4.27 -2.69
N GLU A 21 7.58 3.84 -3.87
CA GLU A 21 7.61 4.64 -5.09
C GLU A 21 6.54 5.73 -5.14
N ALA A 22 5.29 5.42 -4.75
CA ALA A 22 4.17 6.37 -4.67
C ALA A 22 4.52 7.59 -3.81
N PHE A 23 5.18 7.34 -2.69
CA PHE A 23 5.62 8.36 -1.74
C PHE A 23 7.08 8.82 -1.98
N ARG A 24 7.65 8.60 -3.17
CA ARG A 24 8.98 9.13 -3.54
C ARG A 24 8.92 10.65 -3.77
N ASN A 25 7.85 11.13 -4.41
CA ASN A 25 7.67 12.54 -4.75
C ASN A 25 6.63 13.26 -3.87
N SER A 26 5.83 12.50 -3.12
CA SER A 26 4.77 13.03 -2.25
C SER A 26 4.94 12.50 -0.83
N PHE A 27 4.88 13.37 0.17
CA PHE A 27 4.98 12.97 1.58
C PHE A 27 3.68 12.36 2.13
N LYS A 28 2.54 12.71 1.52
CA LYS A 28 1.20 12.31 1.92
C LYS A 28 0.33 12.14 0.68
N LEU A 29 -0.60 11.19 0.72
CA LEU A 29 -1.56 10.93 -0.34
C LEU A 29 -2.95 10.78 0.26
N THR A 30 -3.96 11.32 -0.41
CA THR A 30 -5.36 11.05 -0.04
C THR A 30 -5.73 9.59 -0.30
N TYR A 31 -6.84 9.13 0.27
CA TYR A 31 -7.36 7.77 -0.03
C TYR A 31 -7.61 7.56 -1.53
N GLN A 32 -8.12 8.59 -2.21
CA GLN A 32 -8.42 8.54 -3.64
C GLN A 32 -7.14 8.41 -4.46
N GLU A 33 -6.14 9.28 -4.22
CA GLU A 33 -4.85 9.22 -4.92
C GLU A 33 -4.16 7.87 -4.71
N LEU A 34 -4.21 7.34 -3.47
CA LEU A 34 -3.63 6.04 -3.19
C LEU A 34 -4.35 4.91 -3.94
N CYS A 35 -5.68 5.00 -4.09
CA CYS A 35 -6.45 4.07 -4.89
C CYS A 35 -6.03 4.14 -6.36
N GLU A 36 -5.91 5.35 -6.92
CA GLU A 36 -5.49 5.58 -8.30
C GLU A 36 -4.08 5.05 -8.58
N VAL A 37 -3.13 5.31 -7.68
CA VAL A 37 -1.77 4.76 -7.79
C VAL A 37 -1.78 3.24 -7.78
N LEU A 38 -2.50 2.60 -6.85
CA LEU A 38 -2.56 1.14 -6.80
C LEU A 38 -3.22 0.55 -8.05
N MET A 39 -4.31 1.15 -8.53
CA MET A 39 -4.99 0.71 -9.75
C MET A 39 -4.07 0.80 -10.97
N ARG A 40 -3.27 1.86 -11.06
CA ARG A 40 -2.34 2.10 -12.16
C ARG A 40 -1.12 1.17 -12.10
N GLU A 41 -0.43 1.13 -10.96
CA GLU A 41 0.84 0.42 -10.83
C GLU A 41 0.66 -1.10 -10.73
N MET A 42 -0.46 -1.57 -10.20
CA MET A 42 -0.74 -3.01 -10.08
C MET A 42 -1.78 -3.51 -11.10
N GLU A 43 -2.27 -2.64 -11.99
CA GLU A 43 -3.31 -2.96 -12.98
C GLU A 43 -4.56 -3.62 -12.37
N ILE A 44 -4.95 -3.16 -11.18
CA ILE A 44 -6.10 -3.68 -10.43
C ILE A 44 -7.31 -2.75 -10.50
N LYS A 45 -8.49 -3.28 -10.14
CA LYS A 45 -9.72 -2.49 -10.02
C LYS A 45 -9.82 -1.79 -8.66
N ASP A 46 -10.59 -0.71 -8.61
CA ASP A 46 -10.86 0.09 -7.40
C ASP A 46 -11.22 -0.79 -6.18
N ARG A 47 -12.13 -1.75 -6.36
CA ARG A 47 -12.50 -2.68 -5.28
C ARG A 47 -11.29 -3.40 -4.68
N THR A 48 -10.34 -3.83 -5.50
CA THR A 48 -9.13 -4.52 -5.03
C THR A 48 -8.16 -3.54 -4.39
N ALA A 49 -7.98 -2.36 -4.97
CA ALA A 49 -7.14 -1.30 -4.42
C ALA A 49 -7.61 -0.92 -3.00
N LYS A 50 -8.92 -0.72 -2.79
CA LYS A 50 -9.50 -0.47 -1.46
C LYS A 50 -9.19 -1.56 -0.44
N LYS A 51 -9.29 -2.84 -0.85
CA LYS A 51 -8.91 -3.98 0.01
C LYS A 51 -7.41 -3.97 0.32
N TYR A 52 -6.57 -3.56 -0.62
CA TYR A 52 -5.12 -3.47 -0.41
C TYR A 52 -4.76 -2.30 0.51
N ILE A 53 -5.43 -1.15 0.42
CA ILE A 53 -5.24 -0.05 1.36
C ILE A 53 -5.60 -0.48 2.80
N ALA A 54 -6.72 -1.18 2.98
CA ALA A 54 -7.09 -1.74 4.28
C ALA A 54 -6.02 -2.70 4.81
N TYR A 55 -5.61 -3.66 3.99
CA TYR A 55 -4.56 -4.62 4.33
C TYR A 55 -3.23 -3.92 4.68
N MET A 56 -2.79 -2.96 3.88
CA MET A 56 -1.55 -2.21 4.11
C MET A 56 -1.60 -1.39 5.41
N LYS A 57 -2.76 -0.85 5.77
CA LYS A 57 -2.97 -0.18 7.07
C LYS A 57 -2.87 -1.18 8.22
N GLU A 58 -3.48 -2.36 8.10
CA GLU A 58 -3.40 -3.43 9.11
C GLU A 58 -1.96 -3.96 9.29
N GLN A 59 -1.22 -4.11 8.19
CA GLN A 59 0.18 -4.56 8.20
C GLN A 59 1.18 -3.45 8.54
N ARG A 60 0.72 -2.24 8.88
CA ARG A 60 1.56 -1.05 9.16
C ARG A 60 2.52 -0.66 8.01
N ILE A 61 2.19 -1.05 6.77
CA ILE A 61 2.82 -0.55 5.54
C ILE A 61 2.43 0.92 5.34
N LEU A 62 1.20 1.28 5.70
CA LEU A 62 0.68 2.64 5.67
C LEU A 62 0.30 3.11 7.07
N ALA A 63 0.49 4.40 7.33
CA ALA A 63 -0.08 5.11 8.46
C ALA A 63 -1.02 6.20 7.96
N GLN A 64 -2.02 6.54 8.76
CA GLN A 64 -2.96 7.61 8.46
C GLN A 64 -2.72 8.77 9.44
N ASP A 65 -2.65 10.00 8.92
CA ASP A 65 -2.53 11.20 9.74
C ASP A 65 -3.89 11.68 10.27
N THR A 66 -3.86 12.70 11.12
CA THR A 66 -5.07 13.29 11.73
C THR A 66 -6.02 13.93 10.74
N ASN A 67 -5.55 14.28 9.54
CA ASN A 67 -6.34 14.84 8.44
C ASN A 67 -6.91 13.74 7.52
N GLY A 68 -6.67 12.47 7.85
CA GLY A 68 -7.14 11.33 7.07
C GLY A 68 -6.26 10.97 5.86
N ASN A 69 -5.12 11.64 5.67
CA ASN A 69 -4.19 11.32 4.59
C ASN A 69 -3.28 10.16 4.96
N TYR A 70 -2.88 9.38 3.96
CA TYR A 70 -1.98 8.25 4.11
C TYR A 70 -0.53 8.69 3.92
N GLN A 71 0.37 8.02 4.64
CA GLN A 71 1.82 8.20 4.59
C GLN A 71 2.52 6.86 4.80
N LYS A 72 3.84 6.79 4.52
CA LYS A 72 4.65 5.59 4.78
C LYS A 72 4.53 5.16 6.25
N GLY A 73 4.10 3.93 6.46
CA GLY A 73 4.03 3.29 7.77
C GLY A 73 5.39 2.77 8.23
N GLU A 74 5.44 2.22 9.44
CA GLU A 74 6.66 1.72 10.07
C GLU A 74 7.35 0.64 9.22
N LEU A 75 6.58 -0.24 8.59
CA LEU A 75 7.10 -1.34 7.78
C LEU A 75 7.77 -0.85 6.48
N CYS A 76 7.49 0.39 6.04
CA CYS A 76 8.10 1.01 4.86
C CYS A 76 9.27 1.95 5.17
N ARG A 77 9.55 2.22 6.46
CA ARG A 77 10.64 3.14 6.88
C ARG A 77 12.01 2.49 6.90
N THR A 78 12.07 1.16 6.94
CA THR A 78 13.29 0.34 6.82
C THR A 78 13.65 0.12 5.36
#